data_AF-A0A8T6N466-F1
#
_entry.id   AF-A0A8T6N466-F1
#
_cell.length_a   1.000
_cell.length_b   1.000
_cell.length_c   1.000
_cell.angle_alpha   90.00
_cell.angle_beta   90.00
_cell.angle_gamma   90.00
#
_symmetry.space_group_name_H-M   'P 1'
#
loop_
_entity.id
_entity.type
_entity.pdbx_description
1 polymer ?
#
loop_
_entity_poly.entity_id
_entity_poly.type
_entity_poly.pdbx_seq_one_letter_code
_entity_poly.pdbx_strand_id
1 'polypeptide(L)' 'LGYFPLSFQVYGREGEPCLNEACKGTVERYVQSGRSTYSCPTCQR' A
#
# COMPACT_ATOMS: atom_id res chain seq x y z
N LEU A 1 -26.78 -5.50 1.08
CA LEU A 1 -25.57 -6.33 0.86
C LEU A 1 -24.44 -5.37 0.46
N GLY A 2 -23.61 -4.96 1.41
CA GLY A 2 -22.57 -3.96 1.18
C GLY A 2 -21.35 -4.57 0.50
N TYR A 3 -21.07 -4.14 -0.72
CA TYR A 3 -19.86 -4.49 -1.46
C TYR A 3 -18.74 -3.58 -0.96
N PHE A 4 -17.87 -4.09 -0.10
CA PHE A 4 -16.59 -3.42 0.19
C PHE A 4 -15.63 -3.77 -0.94
N PRO A 5 -15.32 -2.85 -1.87
CA PRO A 5 -14.30 -3.11 -2.86
C PRO A 5 -12.98 -3.26 -2.11
N LEU A 6 -12.39 -4.45 -2.21
CA LEU A 6 -11.03 -4.72 -1.76
C LEU A 6 -10.05 -4.18 -2.83
N SER A 7 -10.12 -2.88 -3.10
CA SER A 7 -9.20 -2.20 -4.00
C SER A 7 -7.86 -2.04 -3.29
N PHE A 8 -7.03 -3.07 -3.36
CA PHE A 8 -5.69 -3.05 -2.79
C PHE A 8 -4.76 -2.19 -3.65
N GLN A 9 -4.47 -0.98 -3.21
CA GLN A 9 -3.59 -0.04 -3.92
C GLN A 9 -2.09 -0.33 -3.74
N VAL A 10 -1.73 -1.25 -2.83
CA VAL A 10 -0.35 -1.48 -2.38
C VAL A 10 0.10 -2.94 -2.43
N TYR A 11 -0.84 -3.90 -2.54
CA TYR A 11 -0.52 -5.33 -2.43
C TYR A 11 0.16 -5.83 -3.71
N GLY A 12 1.34 -6.46 -3.58
CA GLY A 12 2.14 -6.92 -4.71
C GLY A 12 2.94 -5.83 -5.43
N ARG A 13 2.93 -4.59 -4.89
CA ARG A 13 3.61 -3.41 -5.45
C ARG A 13 4.86 -3.01 -4.66
N GLU A 14 5.47 -3.97 -3.96
CA GLU A 14 6.71 -3.73 -3.21
C GLU A 14 7.81 -3.19 -4.14
N GLY A 15 8.30 -1.98 -3.85
CA GLY A 15 9.31 -1.32 -4.68
C GLY A 15 8.76 -0.56 -5.90
N GLU A 16 7.44 -0.56 -6.11
CA GLU A 16 6.79 0.24 -7.15
C GLU A 16 6.35 1.62 -6.65
N PRO A 17 6.24 2.62 -7.55
CA PRO A 17 5.66 3.90 -7.20
C PRO A 17 4.22 3.77 -6.71
N CYS A 18 3.86 4.61 -5.74
CA CYS A 18 2.52 4.71 -5.20
C CYS A 18 1.50 5.03 -6.31
N LEU A 19 0.33 4.40 -6.28
CA LEU A 19 -0.76 4.64 -7.24
C LEU A 19 -1.41 6.01 -7.13
N ASN A 20 -1.14 6.74 -6.06
CA ASN A 20 -1.69 8.06 -5.88
C ASN A 20 -0.94 9.04 -6.79
N GLU A 21 -1.63 9.67 -7.74
CA GLU A 21 -1.04 10.57 -8.74
C GLU A 21 -0.28 11.75 -8.12
N ALA A 22 -0.67 12.18 -6.92
CA ALA A 22 -0.01 13.24 -6.17
C ALA A 22 1.19 12.74 -5.34
N CYS A 23 1.41 11.43 -5.27
CA CYS A 23 2.46 10.81 -4.45
C CYS A 23 3.57 10.23 -5.33
N LYS A 24 4.80 10.67 -5.07
CA LYS A 24 6.01 10.09 -5.69
C LYS A 24 6.71 9.08 -4.78
N GLY A 25 6.06 8.70 -3.69
CA GLY A 25 6.58 7.70 -2.76
C GLY A 25 6.60 6.31 -3.38
N THR A 26 7.45 5.45 -2.85
CA THR A 26 7.49 4.04 -3.21
C THR A 26 6.70 3.25 -2.18
N VAL A 27 5.99 2.21 -2.60
CA VAL A 27 5.33 1.30 -1.67
C VAL A 27 6.38 0.42 -1.02
N GLU A 28 6.46 0.49 0.29
CA GLU A 28 7.38 -0.28 1.11
C GLU A 28 6.66 -1.47 1.71
N ARG A 29 7.37 -2.60 1.77
CA ARG A 29 6.94 -3.77 2.52
C ARG A 29 7.67 -3.81 3.86
N TYR A 30 6.93 -4.04 4.92
CA TYR A 30 7.49 -4.32 6.24
C TYR A 30 6.72 -5.47 6.90
N VAL A 31 7.37 -6.15 7.83
CA VAL A 31 6.72 -7.23 8.59
C VAL A 31 6.24 -6.67 9.91
N GLN A 32 4.93 -6.71 10.12
CA GLN A 32 4.32 -6.34 11.40
C GLN A 32 3.74 -7.59 12.06
N SER A 33 4.25 -7.94 13.23
CA SER A 33 3.79 -9.10 14.00
C SER A 33 3.73 -10.40 13.19
N GLY A 34 4.72 -10.62 12.33
CA GLY A 34 4.82 -11.82 11.47
C GLY A 34 3.94 -11.81 10.22
N ARG A 35 3.20 -10.72 9.94
CA ARG A 35 2.44 -10.54 8.70
C ARG A 35 3.14 -9.54 7.79
N SER A 36 3.22 -9.85 6.49
CA SER A 36 3.72 -8.90 5.49
C SER A 36 2.67 -7.79 5.30
N THR A 37 3.09 -6.56 5.55
CA THR A 37 2.29 -5.35 5.38
C THR A 37 2.94 -4.49 4.30
N TYR A 38 2.12 -3.84 3.49
CA TYR A 38 2.57 -2.92 2.45
C TYR A 38 1.99 -1.55 2.75
N SER A 39 2.81 -0.51 2.72
CA SER A 39 2.39 0.87 3.00
C SER A 39 3.22 1.85 2.20
N CYS A 40 2.61 3.00 1.86
CA CYS A 40 3.34 4.14 1.31
C CYS A 40 3.57 5.16 2.44
N PRO A 41 4.81 5.40 2.88
CA PRO A 41 5.09 6.28 4.02
C PRO A 41 4.67 7.73 3.79
N THR A 42 4.53 8.15 2.53
CA THR A 42 4.09 9.50 2.13
C THR A 42 2.57 9.67 2.16
N CYS A 43 1.80 8.61 1.89
CA CYS A 43 0.32 8.68 1.87
C CYS A 43 -0.31 8.22 3.18
N GLN A 44 0.31 7.24 3.84
CA GLN A 44 -0.22 6.60 5.03
C GLN A 44 0.61 7.06 6.23
N ARG A 45 0.09 8.09 6.91
CA ARG A 45 0.68 8.73 8.09
C ARG A 45 -0.24 8.56 9.29
#